data_AF-A0A3Q9KLL7-F1
#
_entry.id   AF-A0A3Q9KLL7-F1
#
_cell.length_a   1.000
_cell.length_b   1.000
_cell.length_c   1.000
_cell.angle_alpha   90.00
_cell.angle_beta   90.00
_cell.angle_gamma   90.00
#
_symmetry.space_group_name_H-M   'P 1'
#
loop_
_entity.id
_entity.type
_entity.pdbx_description
1 polymer ?
#
loop_
_entity_poly.entity_id
_entity_poly.type
_entity_poly.pdbx_seq_one_letter_code
_entity_poly.pdbx_strand_id
1 'polypeptide(L)'
;MSGRGTRGTAMAGAEPSGSPRGRTALARAVREARDGPVGDACASFLLAASLLAPEDPHAARAAVLAAADAAWTAGDAATCLTLLRDHPPRSGRGTAAPDPVDGRGTAAPDPVDGRGTAAPDPVDDYRLGIRAVLEARFDRAAAPLRRVAHATGGDDTPEPLLRSAAAGLLLGDLAAARQAGARALAAARNRGAFALEPRALEYLAYAELRAGRHAQARSHAEDGLRAARATGQRNYAAQHHAVLALAASIEGEPQLVDAHVSAALTTARRHGLAQTATLAHWAAARAALGRGLPEDAADRLAPLIRPGPGRGHFAVWMLAVPCFVEAAVLAGRPADARPAVAEFARWEACGADPHASAQLARCQALLAPSEQAHALYVRALARHDETGGDFERARTALLFGRWLRRRRRLREARDRLSAALVGFDHCGARVWAEQTRAELRAHGAVSRAAAPAALTRLTPQQLRIAHRVADGATNREIAQSLAVSTRTVDYHLRNVYSVLGVRSRVELARLVEQGEKTAAHP
;
A
#
# COMPACT_ATOMS: atom_id res chain seq x y z
N MET A 1 66.38 -55.54 -2.28
CA MET A 1 66.38 -54.47 -3.32
C MET A 1 64.99 -54.39 -3.87
N SER A 2 64.25 -53.29 -3.98
CA SER A 2 64.34 -51.87 -3.59
C SER A 2 62.86 -51.42 -3.66
N GLY A 3 62.26 -50.73 -2.69
CA GLY A 3 62.58 -49.35 -2.35
C GLY A 3 62.14 -48.36 -3.45
N ARG A 4 60.89 -47.85 -3.40
CA ARG A 4 60.36 -46.61 -4.03
C ARG A 4 58.86 -46.52 -3.66
N GLY A 5 58.29 -45.52 -3.00
CA GLY A 5 58.73 -44.16 -2.71
C GLY A 5 58.11 -43.17 -3.69
N THR A 6 56.83 -42.83 -3.53
CA THR A 6 56.20 -41.63 -4.13
C THR A 6 55.16 -41.05 -3.18
N ARG A 7 55.56 -39.97 -2.50
CA ARG A 7 54.71 -38.97 -1.83
C ARG A 7 54.24 -37.93 -2.85
N GLY A 8 53.11 -37.28 -2.53
CA GLY A 8 52.61 -36.05 -3.16
C GLY A 8 51.56 -36.37 -4.24
N THR A 9 50.35 -35.85 -4.23
CA THR A 9 49.82 -34.60 -3.67
C THR A 9 48.31 -34.76 -3.53
N ALA A 10 47.79 -34.79 -2.31
CA ALA A 10 46.37 -34.58 -2.07
C ALA A 10 46.12 -33.07 -2.11
N MET A 11 45.54 -32.61 -3.22
CA MET A 11 44.89 -31.31 -3.35
C MET A 11 43.72 -31.26 -2.35
N ALA A 12 44.00 -30.87 -1.11
CA ALA A 12 43.00 -30.48 -0.14
C ALA A 12 42.35 -29.18 -0.65
N GLY A 13 41.08 -29.28 -1.04
CA GLY A 13 40.25 -28.14 -1.42
C GLY A 13 40.23 -27.12 -0.29
N ALA A 14 40.56 -25.88 -0.62
CA ALA A 14 40.48 -24.75 0.29
C ALA A 14 39.05 -24.58 0.81
N GLU A 15 38.81 -24.92 2.08
CA GLU A 15 37.63 -24.44 2.80
C GLU A 15 37.72 -22.90 2.91
N PRO A 16 36.60 -22.17 2.80
CA PRO A 16 36.62 -20.72 2.94
C PRO A 16 37.03 -20.33 4.36
N SER A 17 38.18 -19.69 4.48
CA SER A 17 38.85 -19.32 5.73
C SER A 17 38.19 -18.11 6.40
N GLY A 18 37.14 -18.36 7.19
CA GLY A 18 36.52 -17.36 8.06
C GLY A 18 36.43 -17.83 9.51
N SER A 19 36.72 -16.91 10.44
CA SER A 19 36.84 -17.17 11.87
C SER A 19 35.63 -17.91 12.40
N PRO A 20 35.78 -19.12 12.97
CA PRO A 20 34.66 -19.92 13.48
C PRO A 20 33.75 -19.13 14.45
N ARG A 21 34.33 -18.17 15.18
CA ARG A 21 33.61 -17.26 16.07
C ARG A 21 32.71 -16.29 15.30
N GLY A 22 33.21 -15.69 14.22
CA GLY A 22 32.44 -14.78 13.36
C GLY A 22 31.25 -15.48 12.71
N ARG A 23 31.44 -16.70 12.17
CA ARG A 23 30.33 -17.50 11.60
C ARG A 23 29.28 -17.90 12.64
N THR A 24 29.71 -18.24 13.85
CA THR A 24 28.79 -18.57 14.96
C THR A 24 27.98 -17.35 15.40
N ALA A 25 28.62 -16.19 15.52
CA ALA A 25 27.94 -14.93 15.82
C ALA A 25 26.92 -14.56 14.73
N LEU A 26 27.28 -14.73 13.45
CA LEU A 26 26.37 -14.49 12.33
C LEU A 26 25.15 -15.43 12.38
N ALA A 27 25.35 -16.72 12.64
CA ALA A 27 24.26 -17.69 12.75
C ALA A 27 23.32 -17.35 13.92
N ARG A 28 23.85 -16.87 15.05
CA ARG A 28 23.06 -16.38 16.17
C ARG A 28 22.24 -15.14 15.77
N ALA A 29 22.87 -14.15 15.14
CA ALA A 29 22.20 -12.94 14.70
C ALA A 29 21.04 -13.22 13.73
N VAL A 30 21.24 -14.14 12.78
CA VAL A 30 20.17 -14.57 11.85
C VAL A 30 19.00 -15.23 12.58
N ARG A 31 19.23 -16.03 13.64
CA ARG A 31 18.14 -16.60 14.43
C ARG A 31 17.38 -15.53 15.22
N GLU A 32 18.10 -14.62 15.87
CA GLU A 32 17.50 -13.51 16.61
C GLU A 32 16.66 -12.61 15.69
N ALA A 33 17.14 -12.32 14.48
CA ALA A 33 16.39 -11.53 13.49
C ALA A 33 15.06 -12.19 13.08
N ARG A 34 14.99 -13.53 13.10
CA ARG A 34 13.82 -14.31 12.71
C ARG A 34 12.85 -14.57 13.87
N ASP A 35 13.37 -14.66 15.09
CA ASP A 35 12.64 -15.23 16.21
C ASP A 35 12.95 -14.59 17.58
N GLY A 36 13.53 -13.40 17.59
CA GLY A 36 13.87 -12.67 18.81
C GLY A 36 13.79 -11.14 18.63
N PRO A 37 14.20 -10.39 19.67
CA PRO A 37 14.26 -8.93 19.62
C PRO A 37 15.20 -8.43 18.52
N VAL A 38 14.70 -7.52 17.68
CA VAL A 38 15.49 -7.00 16.54
C VAL A 38 16.63 -6.08 16.98
N GLY A 39 16.55 -5.49 18.17
CA GLY A 39 17.68 -4.76 18.78
C GLY A 39 18.86 -5.68 19.10
N ASP A 40 18.57 -6.85 19.69
CA ASP A 40 19.59 -7.86 19.97
C ASP A 40 20.19 -8.42 18.67
N ALA A 41 19.33 -8.69 17.68
CA ALA A 41 19.78 -9.12 16.36
C ALA A 41 20.74 -8.10 15.72
N CYS A 42 20.42 -6.80 15.80
CA CYS A 42 21.29 -5.71 15.32
C CYS A 42 22.66 -5.78 16.01
N ALA A 43 22.71 -5.85 17.34
CA ALA A 43 23.96 -5.95 18.09
C ALA A 43 24.77 -7.21 17.72
N SER A 44 24.10 -8.36 17.60
CA SER A 44 24.73 -9.63 17.20
C SER A 44 25.29 -9.58 15.77
N PHE A 45 24.62 -8.90 14.83
CA PHE A 45 25.14 -8.69 13.48
C PHE A 45 26.38 -7.80 13.47
N LEU A 46 26.43 -6.76 14.30
CA LEU A 46 27.62 -5.89 14.42
C LEU A 46 28.81 -6.64 15.04
N LEU A 47 28.55 -7.49 16.03
CA LEU A 47 29.56 -8.40 16.57
C LEU A 47 30.06 -9.38 15.51
N ALA A 48 29.17 -9.97 14.72
CA ALA A 48 29.56 -10.85 13.61
C ALA A 48 30.42 -10.08 12.59
N ALA A 49 30.04 -8.85 12.26
CA ALA A 49 30.79 -8.01 11.33
C ALA A 49 32.22 -7.72 11.82
N SER A 50 32.40 -7.35 13.09
CA SER A 50 33.72 -7.04 13.64
C SER A 50 34.64 -8.26 13.68
N LEU A 51 34.09 -9.44 13.97
CA LEU A 51 34.84 -10.70 13.99
C LEU A 51 35.19 -11.21 12.58
N LEU A 52 34.37 -10.91 11.58
CA LEU A 52 34.59 -11.31 10.19
C LEU A 52 35.49 -10.34 9.43
N ALA A 53 35.55 -9.06 9.82
CA ALA A 53 36.24 -8.01 9.07
C ALA A 53 37.70 -8.32 8.69
N PRO A 54 38.54 -8.95 9.55
CA PRO A 54 39.94 -9.24 9.19
C PRO A 54 40.10 -10.33 8.12
N GLU A 55 39.16 -11.27 8.03
CA GLU A 55 39.30 -12.49 7.21
C GLU A 55 38.34 -12.52 6.02
N ASP A 56 37.12 -12.01 6.20
CA ASP A 56 36.10 -11.88 5.17
C ASP A 56 35.41 -10.50 5.23
N PRO A 57 36.03 -9.47 4.63
CA PRO A 57 35.45 -8.14 4.53
C PRO A 57 34.11 -8.09 3.78
N HIS A 58 33.80 -9.08 2.93
CA HIS A 58 32.54 -9.11 2.21
C HIS A 58 31.40 -9.59 3.12
N ALA A 59 31.60 -10.69 3.84
CA ALA A 59 30.64 -11.16 4.84
C ALA A 59 30.46 -10.16 5.98
N ALA A 60 31.52 -9.46 6.40
CA ALA A 60 31.42 -8.37 7.37
C ALA A 60 30.49 -7.24 6.89
N ARG A 61 30.64 -6.80 5.64
CA ARG A 61 29.75 -5.78 5.03
C ARG A 61 28.30 -6.28 4.93
N ALA A 62 28.09 -7.54 4.56
CA ALA A 62 26.76 -8.14 4.52
C ALA A 62 26.11 -8.19 5.92
N ALA A 63 26.89 -8.47 6.96
CA ALA A 63 26.43 -8.46 8.34
C ALA A 63 26.04 -7.06 8.83
N VAL A 64 26.80 -6.01 8.48
CA VAL A 64 26.40 -4.62 8.80
C VAL A 64 25.12 -4.21 8.06
N LEU A 65 24.97 -4.59 6.79
CA LEU A 65 23.71 -4.35 6.08
C LEU A 65 22.53 -5.08 6.75
N ALA A 66 22.74 -6.30 7.24
CA ALA A 66 21.72 -7.03 8.01
C ALA A 66 21.41 -6.38 9.37
N ALA A 67 22.41 -5.77 10.03
CA ALA A 67 22.19 -4.94 11.22
C ALA A 67 21.34 -3.70 10.89
N ALA A 68 21.61 -3.05 9.75
CA ALA A 68 20.80 -1.94 9.27
C ALA A 68 19.35 -2.35 8.94
N ASP A 69 19.13 -3.53 8.35
CA ASP A 69 17.79 -4.12 8.14
C ASP A 69 17.07 -4.38 9.49
N ALA A 70 17.79 -4.84 10.52
CA ALA A 70 17.23 -5.05 11.86
C ALA A 70 16.83 -3.72 12.52
N ALA A 71 17.70 -2.70 12.46
CA ALA A 71 17.40 -1.34 12.93
C ALA A 71 16.23 -0.71 12.15
N TRP A 72 16.17 -0.94 10.84
CA TRP A 72 15.03 -0.55 10.02
C TRP A 72 13.75 -1.19 10.55
N THR A 73 13.71 -2.50 10.75
CA THR A 73 12.53 -3.21 11.30
C THR A 73 12.11 -2.67 12.67
N ALA A 74 13.09 -2.30 13.49
CA ALA A 74 12.90 -1.68 14.81
C ALA A 74 12.30 -0.27 14.76
N GLY A 75 12.32 0.38 13.59
CA GLY A 75 11.94 1.79 13.45
C GLY A 75 13.02 2.76 13.92
N ASP A 76 14.24 2.29 14.18
CA ASP A 76 15.38 3.12 14.59
C ASP A 76 16.09 3.70 13.36
N ALA A 77 15.52 4.78 12.83
CA ALA A 77 16.06 5.49 11.67
C ALA A 77 17.49 6.00 11.90
N ALA A 78 17.81 6.41 13.14
CA ALA A 78 19.11 7.00 13.47
C ALA A 78 20.21 5.95 13.42
N THR A 79 20.01 4.80 14.09
CA THR A 79 20.96 3.68 14.03
C THR A 79 21.08 3.15 12.60
N CYS A 80 19.97 3.00 11.88
CA CYS A 80 20.00 2.57 10.48
C CYS A 80 20.86 3.53 9.62
N LEU A 81 20.69 4.85 9.77
CA LEU A 81 21.49 5.85 9.06
C LEU A 81 22.99 5.76 9.38
N THR A 82 23.34 5.63 10.65
CA THR A 82 24.74 5.52 11.09
C THR A 82 25.41 4.30 10.46
N LEU A 83 24.77 3.13 10.54
CA LEU A 83 25.29 1.88 9.97
C LEU A 83 25.48 1.94 8.45
N LEU A 84 24.61 2.68 7.74
CA LEU A 84 24.71 2.84 6.29
C LEU A 84 25.76 3.89 5.87
N ARG A 85 26.18 4.80 6.78
CA ARG A 85 27.21 5.83 6.53
C ARG A 85 28.62 5.28 6.68
N ASP A 86 28.87 4.45 7.68
CA ASP A 86 30.20 3.92 8.04
C ASP A 86 30.74 2.86 7.07
N HIS A 87 30.17 2.79 5.86
CA HIS A 87 30.59 1.91 4.78
C HIS A 87 31.07 2.75 3.60
N PRO A 88 32.40 2.96 3.46
CA PRO A 88 32.92 3.62 2.27
C PRO A 88 32.60 2.74 1.04
N PRO A 89 32.19 3.34 -0.10
CA PRO A 89 32.09 2.61 -1.34
C PRO A 89 33.46 1.99 -1.67
N ARG A 90 33.48 0.86 -2.40
CA ARG A 90 34.74 0.29 -2.90
C ARG A 90 35.53 1.37 -3.62
N SER A 91 36.55 1.93 -2.97
CA SER A 91 37.54 2.76 -3.65
C SER A 91 38.27 1.84 -4.63
N GLY A 92 38.12 2.13 -5.92
CA GLY A 92 39.07 1.66 -6.92
C GLY A 92 40.48 2.01 -6.45
N ARG A 93 41.39 1.05 -6.58
CA ARG A 93 42.80 1.12 -6.20
C ARG A 93 43.41 2.53 -6.21
N GLY A 94 44.06 2.88 -5.10
CA GLY A 94 45.23 3.75 -5.02
C GLY A 94 45.00 5.22 -5.33
N THR A 95 44.99 6.05 -4.30
CA THR A 95 45.53 7.42 -4.43
C THR A 95 46.61 7.57 -3.37
N ALA A 96 47.86 7.46 -3.84
CA ALA A 96 48.97 8.08 -3.15
C ALA A 96 48.67 9.58 -3.01
N ALA A 97 49.15 10.16 -1.91
CA ALA A 97 48.97 11.56 -1.59
C ALA A 97 49.37 12.48 -2.76
N PRO A 98 48.72 13.64 -2.94
CA PRO A 98 49.16 14.63 -3.91
C PRO A 98 50.39 15.35 -3.36
N ASP A 99 51.55 15.13 -3.97
CA ASP A 99 52.69 16.03 -3.82
C ASP A 99 52.37 17.41 -4.43
N PRO A 100 52.91 18.50 -3.86
CA PRO A 100 52.58 19.85 -4.28
C PRO A 100 53.23 20.21 -5.62
N VAL A 101 52.46 21.00 -6.36
CA VAL A 101 52.68 21.51 -7.72
C VAL A 101 53.97 22.30 -7.87
N ASP A 102 54.68 22.08 -9.00
CA ASP A 102 55.47 23.14 -9.62
C ASP A 102 55.42 23.09 -11.17
N GLY A 103 55.12 24.26 -11.76
CA GLY A 103 55.77 24.74 -13.00
C GLY A 103 55.38 24.17 -14.39
N ARG A 104 54.48 24.90 -15.07
CA ARG A 104 54.49 25.26 -16.51
C ARG A 104 54.65 24.16 -17.59
N GLY A 105 53.63 24.02 -18.44
CA GLY A 105 53.80 23.45 -19.79
C GLY A 105 52.48 23.17 -20.53
N THR A 106 52.23 23.89 -21.62
CA THR A 106 51.13 23.69 -22.58
C THR A 106 51.40 22.51 -23.52
N ALA A 107 50.52 21.50 -23.60
CA ALA A 107 50.37 20.63 -24.78
C ALA A 107 49.12 19.71 -24.72
N ALA A 108 48.36 19.70 -25.83
CA ALA A 108 47.50 18.66 -26.46
C ALA A 108 46.50 17.78 -25.63
N PRO A 109 45.34 17.40 -26.23
CA PRO A 109 44.39 16.48 -25.60
C PRO A 109 44.87 15.03 -25.73
N ASP A 110 45.17 14.39 -24.61
CA ASP A 110 45.43 12.95 -24.54
C ASP A 110 44.17 12.12 -24.86
N PRO A 111 44.32 10.94 -25.46
CA PRO A 111 43.21 10.06 -25.78
C PRO A 111 42.59 9.52 -24.49
N VAL A 112 41.26 9.48 -24.46
CA VAL A 112 40.45 8.98 -23.35
C VAL A 112 40.78 7.51 -23.10
N ASP A 113 41.75 7.26 -22.23
CA ASP A 113 41.99 5.94 -21.67
C ASP A 113 40.75 5.51 -20.89
N GLY A 114 40.16 4.41 -21.34
CA GLY A 114 39.02 3.75 -20.72
C GLY A 114 39.34 3.33 -19.30
N ARG A 115 39.17 4.26 -18.35
CA ARG A 115 39.09 3.93 -16.92
C ARG A 115 37.83 3.11 -16.74
N GLY A 116 37.99 1.79 -16.69
CA GLY A 116 36.93 0.84 -16.39
C GLY A 116 36.16 1.28 -15.16
N THR A 117 34.94 1.77 -15.38
CA THR A 117 33.94 1.88 -14.33
C THR A 117 33.69 0.46 -13.85
N ALA A 118 34.22 0.12 -12.67
CA ALA A 118 33.88 -1.13 -12.00
C ALA A 118 32.35 -1.30 -12.04
N ALA A 119 31.87 -2.46 -12.45
CA ALA A 119 30.44 -2.73 -12.52
C ALA A 119 29.78 -2.35 -11.17
N PRO A 120 28.62 -1.67 -11.18
CA PRO A 120 27.95 -1.27 -9.94
C PRO A 120 27.71 -2.49 -9.05
N ASP A 121 28.16 -2.46 -7.79
CA ASP A 121 27.85 -3.50 -6.80
C ASP A 121 26.41 -3.31 -6.33
N PRO A 122 25.48 -4.26 -6.59
CA PRO A 122 24.07 -4.12 -6.20
C PRO A 122 23.87 -3.92 -4.70
N VAL A 123 24.79 -4.42 -3.87
CA VAL A 123 24.73 -4.24 -2.41
C VAL A 123 25.05 -2.79 -2.03
N ASP A 124 26.04 -2.18 -2.67
CA ASP A 124 26.38 -0.76 -2.47
C ASP A 124 25.28 0.16 -3.01
N ASP A 125 24.69 -0.15 -4.17
CA ASP A 125 23.56 0.59 -4.71
C ASP A 125 22.33 0.54 -3.78
N TYR A 126 22.03 -0.64 -3.23
CA TYR A 126 20.93 -0.81 -2.27
C TYR A 126 21.18 0.03 -1.01
N ARG A 127 22.40 -0.04 -0.46
CA ARG A 127 22.82 0.74 0.71
C ARG A 127 22.72 2.26 0.47
N LEU A 128 23.27 2.75 -0.64
CA LEU A 128 23.21 4.16 -1.02
C LEU A 128 21.76 4.62 -1.19
N GLY A 129 20.93 3.78 -1.79
CA GLY A 129 19.51 3.98 -1.96
C GLY A 129 18.76 4.16 -0.64
N ILE A 130 18.88 3.19 0.28
CA ILE A 130 18.22 3.24 1.60
C ILE A 130 18.69 4.45 2.40
N ARG A 131 20.00 4.73 2.41
CA ARG A 131 20.55 5.89 3.11
C ARG A 131 19.89 7.18 2.61
N ALA A 132 19.81 7.34 1.29
CA ALA A 132 19.18 8.50 0.68
C ALA A 132 17.68 8.60 1.00
N VAL A 133 16.95 7.47 1.10
CA VAL A 133 15.55 7.45 1.59
C VAL A 133 15.45 7.97 3.02
N LEU A 134 16.32 7.50 3.93
CA LEU A 134 16.32 7.93 5.33
C LEU A 134 16.70 9.42 5.50
N GLU A 135 17.52 9.96 4.61
CA GLU A 135 17.87 11.39 4.55
C GLU A 135 16.81 12.24 3.85
N ALA A 136 15.68 11.64 3.43
CA ALA A 136 14.64 12.26 2.61
C ALA A 136 15.17 12.86 1.29
N ARG A 137 16.24 12.28 0.74
CA ARG A 137 16.89 12.64 -0.54
C ARG A 137 16.48 11.66 -1.64
N PHE A 138 15.20 11.66 -1.99
CA PHE A 138 14.67 10.77 -3.03
C PHE A 138 15.26 11.04 -4.42
N ASP A 139 15.71 12.28 -4.66
CA ASP A 139 16.52 12.68 -5.82
C ASP A 139 17.79 11.82 -5.97
N ARG A 140 18.38 11.42 -4.84
CA ARG A 140 19.57 10.57 -4.79
C ARG A 140 19.25 9.09 -4.59
N ALA A 141 18.09 8.76 -4.02
CA ALA A 141 17.68 7.37 -3.79
C ALA A 141 17.25 6.66 -5.09
N ALA A 142 16.62 7.39 -6.02
CA ALA A 142 15.93 6.80 -7.16
C ALA A 142 16.86 5.97 -8.07
N ALA A 143 18.00 6.54 -8.49
CA ALA A 143 18.87 5.87 -9.46
C ALA A 143 19.54 4.60 -8.92
N PRO A 144 20.15 4.58 -7.72
CA PRO A 144 20.70 3.35 -7.12
C PRO A 144 19.62 2.28 -6.91
N LEU A 145 18.47 2.63 -6.33
CA LEU A 145 17.41 1.65 -6.08
C LEU A 145 16.82 1.09 -7.38
N ARG A 146 16.73 1.88 -8.46
CA ARG A 146 16.24 1.38 -9.76
C ARG A 146 17.20 0.34 -10.35
N ARG A 147 18.52 0.55 -10.23
CA ARG A 147 19.51 -0.44 -10.66
C ARG A 147 19.36 -1.76 -9.90
N VAL A 148 19.09 -1.69 -8.59
CA VAL A 148 18.82 -2.88 -7.77
C VAL A 148 17.50 -3.53 -8.15
N ALA A 149 16.41 -2.77 -8.25
CA ALA A 149 15.07 -3.29 -8.55
C ALA A 149 14.98 -3.97 -9.92
N HIS A 150 15.73 -3.48 -10.91
CA HIS A 150 15.76 -4.01 -12.27
C HIS A 150 17.06 -4.77 -12.61
N ALA A 151 17.82 -5.21 -11.61
CA ALA A 151 19.01 -6.02 -11.84
C ALA A 151 18.61 -7.31 -12.59
N THR A 152 19.10 -7.46 -13.83
CA THR A 152 18.72 -8.54 -14.76
C THR A 152 19.77 -9.64 -14.89
N GLY A 153 20.84 -9.63 -14.08
CA GLY A 153 21.93 -10.59 -14.17
C GLY A 153 22.29 -11.25 -12.83
N GLY A 154 22.38 -12.59 -12.85
CA GLY A 154 22.82 -13.42 -11.74
C GLY A 154 22.10 -14.78 -11.74
N ASP A 155 22.74 -15.82 -11.19
CA ASP A 155 22.03 -17.03 -10.77
C ASP A 155 20.83 -16.60 -9.93
N ASP A 156 19.64 -17.18 -10.18
CA ASP A 156 18.39 -16.93 -9.44
C ASP A 156 18.54 -17.31 -7.95
N THR A 157 19.33 -16.52 -7.24
CA THR A 157 19.65 -16.63 -5.83
C THR A 157 18.60 -15.82 -5.07
N PRO A 158 18.03 -16.35 -3.97
CA PRO A 158 16.91 -15.68 -3.30
C PRO A 158 17.27 -14.29 -2.75
N GLU A 159 18.46 -14.10 -2.19
CA GLU A 159 18.83 -12.91 -1.42
C GLU A 159 18.94 -11.64 -2.29
N PRO A 160 19.62 -11.63 -3.47
CA PRO A 160 19.58 -10.48 -4.37
C PRO A 160 18.16 -10.15 -4.86
N LEU A 161 17.33 -11.17 -5.12
CA LEU A 161 15.95 -10.98 -5.55
C LEU A 161 15.09 -10.37 -4.42
N LEU A 162 15.32 -10.76 -3.17
CA LEU A 162 14.70 -10.14 -1.99
C LEU A 162 15.08 -8.66 -1.85
N ARG A 163 16.36 -8.30 -2.08
CA ARG A 163 16.79 -6.88 -2.11
C ARG A 163 16.16 -6.11 -3.26
N SER A 164 16.02 -6.73 -4.42
CA SER A 164 15.33 -6.16 -5.59
C SER A 164 13.86 -5.88 -5.29
N ALA A 165 13.19 -6.80 -4.61
CA ALA A 165 11.80 -6.62 -4.16
C ALA A 165 11.68 -5.46 -3.15
N ALA A 166 12.57 -5.40 -2.16
CA ALA A 166 12.62 -4.31 -1.20
C ALA A 166 12.89 -2.94 -1.87
N ALA A 167 13.82 -2.88 -2.83
CA ALA A 167 14.10 -1.67 -3.60
C ALA A 167 12.89 -1.19 -4.40
N GLY A 168 12.17 -2.11 -5.05
CA GLY A 168 10.91 -1.80 -5.73
C GLY A 168 9.85 -1.21 -4.79
N LEU A 169 9.70 -1.79 -3.58
CA LEU A 169 8.79 -1.26 -2.57
C LEU A 169 9.18 0.15 -2.11
N LEU A 170 10.46 0.41 -1.88
CA LEU A 170 10.95 1.74 -1.47
C LEU A 170 10.74 2.81 -2.55
N LEU A 171 10.79 2.42 -3.82
CA LEU A 171 10.53 3.29 -4.96
C LEU A 171 9.04 3.46 -5.29
N GLY A 172 8.17 2.62 -4.72
CA GLY A 172 6.79 2.51 -5.17
C GLY A 172 6.63 1.85 -6.55
N ASP A 173 7.68 1.22 -7.08
CA ASP A 173 7.58 0.35 -8.25
C ASP A 173 7.03 -1.02 -7.82
N LEU A 174 5.72 -1.07 -7.65
CA LEU A 174 5.01 -2.26 -7.18
C LEU A 174 5.08 -3.42 -8.19
N ALA A 175 5.25 -3.11 -9.47
CA ALA A 175 5.39 -4.12 -10.52
C ALA A 175 6.74 -4.83 -10.41
N ALA A 176 7.84 -4.06 -10.29
CA ALA A 176 9.17 -4.60 -10.07
C ALA A 176 9.24 -5.36 -8.74
N ALA A 177 8.66 -4.81 -7.67
CA ALA A 177 8.61 -5.47 -6.37
C ALA A 177 7.93 -6.85 -6.44
N ARG A 178 6.77 -6.94 -7.11
CA ARG A 178 6.04 -8.19 -7.31
C ARG A 178 6.82 -9.20 -8.14
N GLN A 179 7.42 -8.76 -9.25
CA GLN A 179 8.21 -9.62 -10.13
C GLN A 179 9.43 -10.19 -9.39
N ALA A 180 10.17 -9.33 -8.68
CA ALA A 180 11.33 -9.74 -7.91
C ALA A 180 10.96 -10.66 -6.75
N GLY A 181 9.87 -10.36 -6.01
CA GLY A 181 9.37 -11.20 -4.93
C GLY A 181 8.92 -12.59 -5.41
N ALA A 182 8.26 -12.68 -6.56
CA ALA A 182 7.83 -13.95 -7.14
C ALA A 182 9.03 -14.80 -7.56
N ARG A 183 10.04 -14.18 -8.20
CA ARG A 183 11.31 -14.84 -8.53
C ARG A 183 12.05 -15.28 -7.27
N ALA A 184 12.10 -14.45 -6.22
CA ALA A 184 12.74 -14.80 -4.96
C ALA A 184 12.08 -16.03 -4.30
N LEU A 185 10.75 -16.09 -4.32
CA LEU A 185 9.99 -17.24 -3.79
C LEU A 185 10.27 -18.51 -4.59
N ALA A 186 10.26 -18.43 -5.92
CA ALA A 186 10.58 -19.56 -6.80
C ALA A 186 12.02 -20.05 -6.58
N ALA A 187 12.98 -19.12 -6.52
CA ALA A 187 14.37 -19.40 -6.23
C ALA A 187 14.56 -20.10 -4.87
N ALA A 188 13.88 -19.61 -3.83
CA ALA A 188 13.96 -20.20 -2.50
C ALA A 188 13.44 -21.64 -2.47
N ARG A 189 12.31 -21.91 -3.13
CA ARG A 189 11.73 -23.25 -3.24
C ARG A 189 12.62 -24.21 -4.02
N ASN A 190 13.10 -23.80 -5.20
CA ASN A 190 13.94 -24.62 -6.06
C ASN A 190 15.27 -25.01 -5.38
N ARG A 191 15.79 -24.16 -4.50
CA ARG A 191 17.04 -24.37 -3.76
C ARG A 191 16.83 -24.99 -2.37
N GLY A 192 15.59 -25.27 -1.95
CA GLY A 192 15.29 -25.77 -0.60
C GLY A 192 15.59 -24.76 0.53
N ALA A 193 15.69 -23.47 0.21
CA ALA A 193 15.96 -22.40 1.17
C ALA A 193 14.68 -21.95 1.90
N PHE A 194 13.96 -22.90 2.52
CA PHE A 194 12.64 -22.70 3.13
C PHE A 194 12.59 -21.55 4.15
N ALA A 195 13.72 -21.25 4.81
CA ALA A 195 13.82 -20.15 5.77
C ALA A 195 13.65 -18.75 5.14
N LEU A 196 13.77 -18.62 3.82
CA LEU A 196 13.62 -17.35 3.09
C LEU A 196 12.21 -17.15 2.50
N GLU A 197 11.40 -18.21 2.40
CA GLU A 197 10.04 -18.12 1.86
C GLU A 197 9.16 -17.11 2.61
N PRO A 198 9.15 -17.04 3.96
CA PRO A 198 8.31 -16.08 4.66
C PRO A 198 8.62 -14.62 4.30
N ARG A 199 9.89 -14.27 4.06
CA ARG A 199 10.30 -12.91 3.66
C ARG A 199 9.92 -12.62 2.21
N ALA A 200 10.04 -13.60 1.31
CA ALA A 200 9.62 -13.43 -0.09
C ALA A 200 8.10 -13.20 -0.19
N LEU A 201 7.33 -13.99 0.56
CA LEU A 201 5.87 -13.86 0.64
C LEU A 201 5.44 -12.55 1.31
N GLU A 202 6.23 -12.04 2.26
CA GLU A 202 5.98 -10.74 2.89
C GLU A 202 6.05 -9.62 1.85
N TYR A 203 7.14 -9.54 1.08
CA TYR A 203 7.30 -8.49 0.08
C TYR A 203 6.26 -8.57 -1.03
N LEU A 204 5.88 -9.79 -1.45
CA LEU A 204 4.75 -10.00 -2.35
C LEU A 204 3.45 -9.46 -1.75
N ALA A 205 3.10 -9.90 -0.55
CA ALA A 205 1.87 -9.48 0.12
C ALA A 205 1.81 -7.96 0.30
N TYR A 206 2.94 -7.32 0.62
CA TYR A 206 3.02 -5.88 0.77
C TYR A 206 2.91 -5.12 -0.57
N ALA A 207 3.51 -5.63 -1.64
CA ALA A 207 3.38 -5.08 -2.99
C ALA A 207 1.92 -5.17 -3.47
N GLU A 208 1.26 -6.31 -3.25
CA GLU A 208 -0.16 -6.49 -3.59
C GLU A 208 -1.06 -5.56 -2.77
N LEU A 209 -0.79 -5.44 -1.48
CA LEU A 209 -1.53 -4.55 -0.60
C LEU A 209 -1.42 -3.09 -1.05
N ARG A 210 -0.21 -2.63 -1.36
CA ARG A 210 0.02 -1.25 -1.85
C ARG A 210 -0.59 -1.00 -3.22
N ALA A 211 -0.75 -2.04 -4.04
CA ALA A 211 -1.43 -1.96 -5.33
C ALA A 211 -2.97 -2.03 -5.21
N GLY A 212 -3.51 -2.13 -3.99
CA GLY A 212 -4.94 -2.27 -3.73
C GLY A 212 -5.51 -3.67 -4.02
N ARG A 213 -4.66 -4.68 -4.24
CA ARG A 213 -5.07 -6.06 -4.54
C ARG A 213 -5.14 -6.90 -3.27
N HIS A 214 -6.09 -6.54 -2.42
CA HIS A 214 -6.23 -7.08 -1.06
C HIS A 214 -6.40 -8.60 -0.99
N ALA A 215 -7.15 -9.21 -1.92
CA ALA A 215 -7.33 -10.67 -1.96
C ALA A 215 -6.02 -11.42 -2.23
N GLN A 216 -5.17 -10.89 -3.13
CA GLN A 216 -3.85 -11.47 -3.44
C GLN A 216 -2.88 -11.24 -2.28
N ALA A 217 -2.92 -10.06 -1.66
CA ALA A 217 -2.16 -9.78 -0.44
C ALA A 217 -2.50 -10.76 0.68
N ARG A 218 -3.80 -11.05 0.88
CA ARG A 218 -4.27 -12.05 1.85
C ARG A 218 -3.72 -13.44 1.53
N SER A 219 -3.85 -13.90 0.29
CA SER A 219 -3.33 -15.22 -0.12
C SER A 219 -1.83 -15.37 0.14
N HIS A 220 -1.02 -14.39 -0.25
CA HIS A 220 0.43 -14.43 0.03
C HIS A 220 0.74 -14.37 1.53
N ALA A 221 0.00 -13.60 2.31
CA ALA A 221 0.22 -13.51 3.75
C ALA A 221 -0.24 -14.78 4.49
N GLU A 222 -1.30 -15.46 4.03
CA GLU A 222 -1.73 -16.77 4.56
C GLU A 222 -0.66 -17.84 4.31
N ASP A 223 -0.13 -17.91 3.08
CA ASP A 223 0.97 -18.80 2.71
C ASP A 223 2.23 -18.49 3.53
N GLY A 224 2.57 -17.20 3.64
CA GLY A 224 3.72 -16.72 4.38
C GLY A 224 3.64 -17.00 5.87
N LEU A 225 2.44 -16.88 6.46
CA LEU A 225 2.18 -17.25 7.84
C LEU A 225 2.36 -18.76 8.08
N ARG A 226 1.88 -19.61 7.16
CA ARG A 226 2.10 -21.06 7.25
C ARG A 226 3.59 -21.40 7.16
N ALA A 227 4.32 -20.80 6.22
CA ALA A 227 5.76 -20.99 6.08
C ALA A 227 6.54 -20.49 7.31
N ALA A 228 6.17 -19.34 7.87
CA ALA A 228 6.79 -18.78 9.06
C ALA A 228 6.60 -19.69 10.28
N ARG A 229 5.40 -20.26 10.46
CA ARG A 229 5.12 -21.22 11.54
C ARG A 229 5.90 -22.53 11.36
N ALA A 230 5.93 -23.07 10.14
CA ALA A 230 6.67 -24.29 9.84
C ALA A 230 8.18 -24.17 10.09
N THR A 231 8.72 -22.95 9.95
CA THR A 231 10.15 -22.65 10.15
C THR A 231 10.47 -22.00 11.49
N GLY A 232 9.48 -21.85 12.39
CA GLY A 232 9.67 -21.26 13.72
C GLY A 232 10.09 -19.78 13.72
N GLN A 233 9.67 -19.00 12.72
CA GLN A 233 10.06 -17.59 12.57
C GLN A 233 8.95 -16.65 13.06
N ARG A 234 8.89 -16.37 14.37
CA ARG A 234 7.81 -15.57 14.97
C ARG A 234 7.77 -14.13 14.45
N ASN A 235 8.89 -13.54 14.05
CA ASN A 235 8.91 -12.17 13.52
C ASN A 235 8.16 -12.07 12.19
N TYR A 236 8.42 -12.99 11.26
CA TYR A 236 7.67 -13.04 9.99
C TYR A 236 6.21 -13.44 10.20
N ALA A 237 5.91 -14.33 11.14
CA ALA A 237 4.52 -14.66 11.47
C ALA A 237 3.74 -13.42 11.95
N ALA A 238 4.36 -12.56 12.77
CA ALA A 238 3.75 -11.32 13.25
C ALA A 238 3.53 -10.32 12.11
N GLN A 239 4.50 -10.19 11.20
CA GLN A 239 4.39 -9.34 10.02
C GLN A 239 3.26 -9.79 9.09
N HIS A 240 3.15 -11.10 8.82
CA HIS A 240 2.05 -11.67 8.03
C HIS A 240 0.70 -11.44 8.69
N HIS A 241 0.60 -11.56 10.02
CA HIS A 241 -0.60 -11.18 10.75
C HIS A 241 -0.97 -9.69 10.56
N ALA A 242 -0.01 -8.77 10.53
CA ALA A 242 -0.32 -7.36 10.28
C ALA A 242 -0.84 -7.11 8.85
N VAL A 243 -0.32 -7.81 7.84
CA VAL A 243 -0.83 -7.72 6.46
C VAL A 243 -2.22 -8.35 6.34
N LEU A 244 -2.47 -9.49 6.99
CA LEU A 244 -3.79 -10.12 7.06
C LEU A 244 -4.81 -9.21 7.75
N ALA A 245 -4.42 -8.51 8.82
CA ALA A 245 -5.28 -7.51 9.45
C ALA A 245 -5.64 -6.38 8.47
N LEU A 246 -4.67 -5.90 7.67
CA LEU A 246 -4.94 -4.90 6.64
C LEU A 246 -5.89 -5.44 5.57
N ALA A 247 -5.73 -6.66 5.07
CA ALA A 247 -6.68 -7.25 4.13
C ALA A 247 -8.10 -7.38 4.75
N ALA A 248 -8.20 -7.96 5.95
CA ALA A 248 -9.46 -8.16 6.66
C ALA A 248 -10.19 -6.84 7.00
N SER A 249 -9.44 -5.73 7.19
CA SER A 249 -10.01 -4.43 7.53
C SER A 249 -10.94 -3.84 6.46
N ILE A 250 -10.91 -4.36 5.23
CA ILE A 250 -11.85 -3.95 4.18
C ILE A 250 -12.98 -4.98 3.98
N GLU A 251 -12.69 -6.27 4.20
CA GLU A 251 -13.62 -7.39 3.96
C GLU A 251 -14.75 -7.46 4.98
N GLY A 252 -14.53 -6.96 6.20
CA GLY A 252 -15.61 -6.69 7.15
C GLY A 252 -15.87 -7.76 8.19
N GLU A 253 -14.84 -8.49 8.62
CA GLU A 253 -14.92 -9.41 9.77
C GLU A 253 -14.17 -8.80 10.97
N PRO A 254 -14.85 -7.99 11.82
CA PRO A 254 -14.26 -7.35 13.01
C PRO A 254 -13.39 -8.28 13.84
N GLN A 255 -13.90 -9.48 14.09
CA GLN A 255 -13.26 -10.48 14.91
C GLN A 255 -11.94 -10.97 14.29
N LEU A 256 -11.89 -11.11 12.96
CA LEU A 256 -10.66 -11.48 12.25
C LEU A 256 -9.63 -10.35 12.29
N VAL A 257 -10.06 -9.10 12.11
CA VAL A 257 -9.16 -7.94 12.25
C VAL A 257 -8.56 -7.93 13.65
N ASP A 258 -9.39 -8.02 14.69
CA ASP A 258 -8.94 -7.97 16.08
C ASP A 258 -8.02 -9.16 16.43
N ALA A 259 -8.33 -10.37 15.94
CA ALA A 259 -7.50 -11.56 16.12
C ALA A 259 -6.11 -11.38 15.49
N HIS A 260 -6.04 -10.91 14.24
CA HIS A 260 -4.77 -10.67 13.55
C HIS A 260 -3.97 -9.50 14.15
N VAL A 261 -4.64 -8.41 14.53
CA VAL A 261 -4.00 -7.28 15.22
C VAL A 261 -3.40 -7.74 16.55
N SER A 262 -4.16 -8.50 17.34
CA SER A 262 -3.68 -9.04 18.62
C SER A 262 -2.48 -9.97 18.44
N ALA A 263 -2.54 -10.88 17.47
CA ALA A 263 -1.45 -11.80 17.15
C ALA A 263 -0.18 -11.06 16.70
N ALA A 264 -0.30 -10.06 15.83
CA ALA A 264 0.81 -9.24 15.38
C ALA A 264 1.44 -8.44 16.55
N LEU A 265 0.62 -7.75 17.35
CA LEU A 265 1.09 -6.90 18.44
C LEU A 265 1.71 -7.67 19.60
N THR A 266 1.27 -8.91 19.84
CA THR A 266 1.85 -9.76 20.90
C THR A 266 3.35 -9.99 20.70
N THR A 267 3.75 -10.33 19.47
CA THR A 267 5.17 -10.48 19.13
C THR A 267 5.85 -9.13 18.94
N ALA A 268 5.19 -8.19 18.25
CA ALA A 268 5.80 -6.90 17.92
C ALA A 268 6.25 -6.11 19.16
N ARG A 269 5.46 -6.11 20.23
CA ARG A 269 5.84 -5.43 21.49
C ARG A 269 7.05 -6.07 22.17
N ARG A 270 7.13 -7.40 22.15
CA ARG A 270 8.22 -8.15 22.80
C ARG A 270 9.52 -8.06 22.02
N HIS A 271 9.43 -8.07 20.69
CA HIS A 271 10.60 -8.14 19.82
C HIS A 271 10.99 -6.77 19.22
N GLY A 272 10.24 -5.71 19.50
CA GLY A 272 10.52 -4.36 19.00
C GLY A 272 10.18 -4.17 17.52
N LEU A 273 9.16 -4.83 16.98
CA LEU A 273 8.79 -4.77 15.55
C LEU A 273 7.92 -3.54 15.25
N ALA A 274 8.51 -2.34 15.23
CA ALA A 274 7.77 -1.09 15.05
C ALA A 274 6.99 -1.04 13.72
N GLN A 275 7.56 -1.59 12.63
CA GLN A 275 6.88 -1.66 11.34
C GLN A 275 5.59 -2.49 11.44
N THR A 276 5.68 -3.71 11.99
CA THR A 276 4.55 -4.60 12.22
C THR A 276 3.47 -3.95 13.09
N ALA A 277 3.88 -3.29 14.18
CA ALA A 277 2.95 -2.60 15.07
C ALA A 277 2.20 -1.46 14.36
N THR A 278 2.92 -0.68 13.55
CA THR A 278 2.33 0.43 12.77
C THR A 278 1.26 -0.07 11.80
N LEU A 279 1.56 -1.15 11.06
CA LEU A 279 0.62 -1.79 10.13
C LEU A 279 -0.62 -2.35 10.85
N ALA A 280 -0.44 -2.99 12.01
CA ALA A 280 -1.54 -3.54 12.80
C ALA A 280 -2.45 -2.43 13.37
N HIS A 281 -1.88 -1.33 13.88
CA HIS A 281 -2.68 -0.19 14.34
C HIS A 281 -3.42 0.50 13.19
N TRP A 282 -2.79 0.62 12.02
CA TRP A 282 -3.44 1.12 10.82
C TRP A 282 -4.62 0.24 10.40
N ALA A 283 -4.48 -1.09 10.39
CA ALA A 283 -5.56 -2.01 10.10
C ALA A 283 -6.77 -1.82 11.02
N ALA A 284 -6.54 -1.78 12.33
CA ALA A 284 -7.60 -1.56 13.31
C ALA A 284 -8.31 -0.21 13.11
N ALA A 285 -7.56 0.85 12.82
CA ALA A 285 -8.14 2.16 12.56
C ALA A 285 -8.95 2.19 11.26
N ARG A 286 -8.47 1.56 10.18
CA ARG A 286 -9.21 1.46 8.92
C ARG A 286 -10.51 0.65 9.09
N ALA A 287 -10.47 -0.42 9.89
CA ALA A 287 -11.66 -1.19 10.23
C ALA A 287 -12.67 -0.36 11.05
N ALA A 288 -12.21 0.40 12.05
CA ALA A 288 -13.06 1.31 12.82
C ALA A 288 -13.72 2.37 11.92
N LEU A 289 -12.96 2.96 11.00
CA LEU A 289 -13.47 3.92 10.03
C LEU A 289 -14.54 3.30 9.10
N GLY A 290 -14.29 2.07 8.61
CA GLY A 290 -15.27 1.29 7.85
C GLY A 290 -16.54 0.95 8.64
N ARG A 291 -16.50 0.93 9.98
CA ARG A 291 -17.68 0.75 10.85
C ARG A 291 -18.38 2.06 11.19
N GLY A 292 -17.86 3.21 10.73
CA GLY A 292 -18.43 4.51 11.05
C GLY A 292 -18.03 5.01 12.44
N LEU A 293 -16.87 4.57 12.95
CA LEU A 293 -16.27 5.01 14.22
C LEU A 293 -15.05 5.90 13.93
N PRO A 294 -15.23 7.15 13.45
CA PRO A 294 -14.13 8.00 13.03
C PRO A 294 -13.29 8.50 14.21
N GLU A 295 -13.88 8.67 15.40
CA GLU A 295 -13.17 9.09 16.62
C GLU A 295 -12.12 8.05 17.03
N ASP A 296 -12.55 6.78 17.20
CA ASP A 296 -11.67 5.64 17.47
C ASP A 296 -10.53 5.51 16.45
N ALA A 297 -10.85 5.68 15.17
CA ALA A 297 -9.88 5.60 14.09
C ALA A 297 -8.85 6.73 14.17
N ALA A 298 -9.30 7.96 14.42
CA ALA A 298 -8.43 9.12 14.55
C ALA A 298 -7.54 9.03 15.79
N ASP A 299 -8.09 8.65 16.94
CA ASP A 299 -7.33 8.50 18.20
C ASP A 299 -6.27 7.41 18.11
N ARG A 300 -6.56 6.32 17.39
CA ARG A 300 -5.59 5.24 17.15
C ARG A 300 -4.47 5.64 16.19
N LEU A 301 -4.76 6.46 15.19
CA LEU A 301 -3.78 6.88 14.18
C LEU A 301 -2.98 8.12 14.61
N ALA A 302 -3.54 8.96 15.50
CA ALA A 302 -2.92 10.21 15.91
C ALA A 302 -1.50 10.04 16.51
N PRO A 303 -1.21 9.04 17.37
CA PRO A 303 0.14 8.81 17.87
C PRO A 303 1.12 8.43 16.75
N LEU A 304 0.67 7.66 15.77
CA LEU A 304 1.52 7.15 14.69
C LEU A 304 1.93 8.25 13.70
N ILE A 305 1.10 9.28 13.54
CA ILE A 305 1.27 10.27 12.48
C ILE A 305 1.82 11.58 13.02
N ARG A 306 1.37 12.00 14.21
CA ARG A 306 1.85 13.25 14.80
C ARG A 306 3.28 13.09 15.29
N PRO A 307 4.08 14.17 15.25
CA PRO A 307 5.41 14.15 15.85
C PRO A 307 5.33 13.80 17.34
N GLY A 308 6.17 12.86 17.79
CA GLY A 308 6.26 12.47 19.20
C GLY A 308 6.80 11.05 19.39
N PRO A 309 6.93 10.61 20.66
CA PRO A 309 7.50 9.29 21.01
C PRO A 309 6.72 8.09 20.46
N GLY A 310 5.44 8.27 20.13
CA GLY A 310 4.56 7.22 19.58
C GLY A 310 4.50 7.19 18.05
N ARG A 311 5.33 7.98 17.36
CA ARG A 311 5.30 8.08 15.90
C ARG A 311 5.54 6.71 15.28
N GLY A 312 4.76 6.42 14.24
CA GLY A 312 4.81 5.15 13.52
C GLY A 312 6.15 4.98 12.82
N HIS A 313 6.41 3.74 12.41
CA HIS A 313 7.61 3.37 11.68
C HIS A 313 7.79 4.25 10.44
N PHE A 314 8.98 4.88 10.35
CA PHE A 314 9.31 5.97 9.42
C PHE A 314 9.05 5.65 7.94
N ALA A 315 9.06 4.39 7.52
CA ALA A 315 8.86 4.00 6.13
C ALA A 315 7.38 3.75 5.75
N VAL A 316 6.51 3.51 6.73
CA VAL A 316 5.13 3.06 6.46
C VAL A 316 4.06 3.97 7.02
N TRP A 317 4.37 4.83 8.00
CA TRP A 317 3.38 5.72 8.62
C TRP A 317 2.74 6.70 7.62
N MET A 318 3.48 7.12 6.59
CA MET A 318 2.96 7.97 5.51
C MET A 318 1.78 7.33 4.76
N LEU A 319 1.77 6.00 4.64
CA LEU A 319 0.69 5.27 3.98
C LEU A 319 -0.62 5.31 4.79
N ALA A 320 -0.55 5.56 6.09
CA ALA A 320 -1.72 5.68 6.96
C ALA A 320 -2.30 7.11 7.01
N VAL A 321 -1.58 8.12 6.51
CA VAL A 321 -2.00 9.53 6.56
C VAL A 321 -3.37 9.76 5.92
N PRO A 322 -3.69 9.23 4.72
CA PRO A 322 -5.00 9.45 4.12
C PRO A 322 -6.16 8.89 4.97
N CYS A 323 -5.92 7.78 5.68
CA CYS A 323 -6.90 7.20 6.60
C CYS A 323 -7.10 8.08 7.84
N PHE A 324 -6.03 8.68 8.36
CA PHE A 324 -6.11 9.61 9.49
C PHE A 324 -6.79 10.92 9.13
N VAL A 325 -6.49 11.49 7.97
CA VAL A 325 -7.14 12.72 7.50
C VAL A 325 -8.64 12.49 7.38
N GLU A 326 -9.06 11.37 6.77
CA GLU A 326 -10.47 11.00 6.67
C GLU A 326 -11.12 10.85 8.06
N ALA A 327 -10.47 10.10 8.97
CA ALA A 327 -10.97 9.90 10.32
C ALA A 327 -11.08 11.22 11.11
N ALA A 328 -10.05 12.06 11.09
CA ALA A 328 -10.01 13.33 11.81
C ALA A 328 -11.09 14.30 11.31
N VAL A 329 -11.28 14.40 9.99
CA VAL A 329 -12.33 15.25 9.40
C VAL A 329 -13.73 14.74 9.76
N LEU A 330 -13.95 13.43 9.70
CA LEU A 330 -15.24 12.83 10.08
C LEU A 330 -15.52 12.92 11.59
N ALA A 331 -14.48 12.93 12.42
CA ALA A 331 -14.55 13.16 13.87
C ALA A 331 -14.66 14.65 14.25
N GLY A 332 -14.82 15.56 13.28
CA GLY A 332 -14.96 17.00 13.58
C GLY A 332 -13.66 17.70 14.00
N ARG A 333 -12.49 17.09 13.78
CA ARG A 333 -11.16 17.60 14.14
C ARG A 333 -10.26 17.84 12.90
N PRO A 334 -10.68 18.65 11.90
CA PRO A 334 -9.90 18.85 10.68
C PRO A 334 -8.57 19.58 10.91
N ALA A 335 -8.45 20.35 12.01
CA ALA A 335 -7.22 21.06 12.36
C ALA A 335 -6.06 20.09 12.62
N ASP A 336 -6.33 18.94 13.25
CA ASP A 336 -5.34 17.92 13.62
C ASP A 336 -4.65 17.30 12.39
N ALA A 337 -5.34 17.31 11.24
CA ALA A 337 -4.89 16.68 10.01
C ALA A 337 -4.05 17.60 9.10
N ARG A 338 -4.11 18.93 9.27
CA ARG A 338 -3.43 19.89 8.37
C ARG A 338 -1.91 19.71 8.32
N PRO A 339 -1.19 19.53 9.45
CA PRO A 339 0.25 19.31 9.42
C PRO A 339 0.62 18.02 8.68
N ALA A 340 -0.16 16.95 8.87
CA ALA A 340 0.07 15.67 8.23
C ALA A 340 -0.10 15.76 6.70
N VAL A 341 -1.10 16.51 6.20
CA VAL A 341 -1.27 16.73 4.75
C VAL A 341 -0.12 17.52 4.14
N ALA A 342 0.42 18.51 4.86
CA ALA A 342 1.59 19.27 4.38
C ALA A 342 2.85 18.37 4.27
N GLU A 343 3.04 17.45 5.22
CA GLU A 343 4.13 16.48 5.17
C GLU A 343 3.93 15.43 4.09
N PHE A 344 2.70 14.95 3.92
CA PHE A 344 2.33 14.02 2.85
C PHE A 344 2.53 14.63 1.46
N ALA A 345 2.29 15.93 1.28
CA ALA A 345 2.58 16.63 0.03
C ALA A 345 4.08 16.69 -0.30
N ARG A 346 4.96 16.88 0.69
CA ARG A 346 6.41 16.83 0.49
C ARG A 346 6.87 15.44 0.11
N TRP A 347 6.28 14.42 0.72
CA TRP A 347 6.59 13.03 0.41
C TRP A 347 6.06 12.61 -0.99
N GLU A 348 4.87 13.06 -1.38
CA GLU A 348 4.33 12.83 -2.73
C GLU A 348 5.21 13.47 -3.80
N ALA A 349 5.70 14.70 -3.59
CA ALA A 349 6.59 15.40 -4.51
C ALA A 349 7.91 14.65 -4.77
N CYS A 350 8.27 13.71 -3.89
CA CYS A 350 9.44 12.86 -4.07
C CYS A 350 9.21 11.70 -5.06
N GLY A 351 7.95 11.45 -5.48
CA GLY A 351 7.60 10.45 -6.50
C GLY A 351 7.72 8.99 -6.07
N ALA A 352 7.68 8.71 -4.76
CA ALA A 352 7.94 7.38 -4.19
C ALA A 352 6.71 6.46 -4.10
N ASP A 353 5.51 6.94 -4.43
CA ASP A 353 4.29 6.14 -4.42
C ASP A 353 3.32 6.62 -5.53
N PRO A 354 2.99 5.76 -6.51
CA PRO A 354 2.08 6.11 -7.59
C PRO A 354 0.71 6.58 -7.11
N HIS A 355 0.18 6.00 -6.02
CA HIS A 355 -1.14 6.33 -5.50
C HIS A 355 -1.15 7.60 -4.63
N ALA A 356 0.00 8.13 -4.23
CA ALA A 356 0.08 9.27 -3.32
C ALA A 356 -0.58 10.52 -3.89
N SER A 357 -0.44 10.80 -5.19
CA SER A 357 -1.01 12.00 -5.82
C SER A 357 -2.54 12.03 -5.75
N ALA A 358 -3.18 10.90 -6.03
CA ALA A 358 -4.63 10.75 -5.94
C ALA A 358 -5.12 10.88 -4.49
N GLN A 359 -4.43 10.22 -3.56
CA GLN A 359 -4.78 10.26 -2.14
C GLN A 359 -4.53 11.64 -1.52
N LEU A 360 -3.49 12.37 -1.94
CA LEU A 360 -3.20 13.74 -1.52
C LEU A 360 -4.30 14.69 -1.98
N ALA A 361 -4.73 14.59 -3.24
CA ALA A 361 -5.84 15.39 -3.76
C ALA A 361 -7.14 15.15 -2.99
N ARG A 362 -7.43 13.89 -2.60
CA ARG A 362 -8.55 13.59 -1.70
C ARG A 362 -8.36 14.23 -0.31
N CYS A 363 -7.19 14.12 0.30
CA CYS A 363 -6.90 14.72 1.60
C CYS A 363 -7.09 16.24 1.57
N GLN A 364 -6.60 16.90 0.52
CA GLN A 364 -6.82 18.32 0.27
C GLN A 364 -8.31 18.63 0.10
N ALA A 365 -9.06 17.82 -0.65
CA ALA A 365 -10.50 18.01 -0.83
C ALA A 365 -11.29 17.91 0.49
N LEU A 366 -10.87 17.05 1.41
CA LEU A 366 -11.49 16.90 2.73
C LEU A 366 -11.26 18.11 3.64
N LEU A 367 -10.12 18.80 3.50
CA LEU A 367 -9.75 19.96 4.32
C LEU A 367 -10.07 21.31 3.66
N ALA A 368 -10.34 21.31 2.35
CA ALA A 368 -10.57 22.52 1.58
C ALA A 368 -11.93 23.17 1.88
N PRO A 369 -12.01 24.50 1.70
CA PRO A 369 -13.29 25.20 1.62
C PRO A 369 -14.21 24.63 0.53
N SER A 370 -15.50 24.89 0.67
CA SER A 370 -16.56 24.37 -0.22
C SER A 370 -16.32 24.66 -1.69
N GLU A 371 -15.77 25.83 -2.01
CA GLU A 371 -15.57 26.32 -3.37
C GLU A 371 -14.49 25.51 -4.11
N GLN A 372 -13.48 25.03 -3.38
CA GLN A 372 -12.30 24.36 -3.95
C GLN A 372 -12.42 22.84 -3.90
N ALA A 373 -13.18 22.29 -2.94
CA ALA A 373 -13.31 20.85 -2.72
C ALA A 373 -13.78 20.08 -3.96
N HIS A 374 -14.71 20.64 -4.77
CA HIS A 374 -15.20 19.96 -5.97
C HIS A 374 -14.09 19.63 -6.97
N ALA A 375 -13.27 20.64 -7.33
CA ALA A 375 -12.18 20.48 -8.28
C ALA A 375 -11.13 19.48 -7.77
N LEU A 376 -10.85 19.50 -6.46
CA LEU A 376 -9.91 18.57 -5.83
C LEU A 376 -10.42 17.12 -5.85
N TYR A 377 -11.71 16.88 -5.61
CA TYR A 377 -12.29 15.53 -5.75
C TYR A 377 -12.27 15.03 -7.20
N VAL A 378 -12.57 15.89 -8.18
CA VAL A 378 -12.49 15.54 -9.60
C VAL A 378 -11.04 15.17 -9.97
N ARG A 379 -10.07 15.99 -9.55
CA ARG A 379 -8.64 15.70 -9.73
C ARG A 379 -8.23 14.38 -9.07
N ALA A 380 -8.67 14.12 -7.83
CA ALA A 380 -8.36 12.88 -7.12
C ALA A 380 -8.86 11.64 -7.89
N LEU A 381 -10.09 11.69 -8.41
CA LEU A 381 -10.64 10.57 -9.19
C LEU A 381 -9.91 10.36 -10.52
N ALA A 382 -9.58 11.44 -11.25
CA ALA A 382 -8.78 11.33 -12.49
C ALA A 382 -7.41 10.69 -12.23
N ARG A 383 -6.74 11.06 -11.13
CA ARG A 383 -5.46 10.44 -10.73
C ARG A 383 -5.62 8.97 -10.32
N HIS A 384 -6.72 8.61 -9.67
CA HIS A 384 -6.99 7.20 -9.39
C HIS A 384 -7.18 6.37 -10.67
N ASP A 385 -7.82 6.94 -11.70
CA ASP A 385 -8.00 6.28 -13.00
C ASP A 385 -6.64 6.02 -13.70
N GLU A 386 -5.61 6.84 -13.45
CA GLU A 386 -4.24 6.66 -13.97
C GLU A 386 -3.47 5.53 -13.26
N THR A 387 -3.67 5.36 -11.95
CA THR A 387 -2.80 4.52 -11.09
C THR A 387 -3.39 3.15 -10.76
N GLY A 388 -4.69 2.96 -11.00
CA GLY A 388 -5.43 1.77 -10.57
C GLY A 388 -5.70 1.74 -9.04
N GLY A 389 -6.31 0.65 -8.57
CA GLY A 389 -6.65 0.43 -7.16
C GLY A 389 -8.10 0.82 -6.83
N ASP A 390 -9.01 -0.15 -6.94
CA ASP A 390 -10.45 0.09 -6.82
C ASP A 390 -10.88 0.57 -5.43
N PHE A 391 -10.19 0.11 -4.38
CA PHE A 391 -10.55 0.44 -3.00
C PHE A 391 -10.38 1.94 -2.68
N GLU A 392 -9.19 2.51 -2.93
CA GLU A 392 -8.95 3.93 -2.62
C GLU A 392 -9.72 4.86 -3.57
N ARG A 393 -9.92 4.44 -4.83
CA ARG A 393 -10.81 5.13 -5.77
C ARG A 393 -12.26 5.14 -5.27
N ALA A 394 -12.79 4.01 -4.81
CA ALA A 394 -14.13 3.89 -4.26
C ALA A 394 -14.31 4.71 -2.99
N ARG A 395 -13.30 4.77 -2.11
CA ARG A 395 -13.29 5.67 -0.94
C ARG A 395 -13.38 7.14 -1.35
N THR A 396 -12.59 7.57 -2.33
CA THR A 396 -12.67 8.93 -2.89
C THR A 396 -14.07 9.22 -3.44
N ALA A 397 -14.66 8.30 -4.20
CA ALA A 397 -16.00 8.45 -4.76
C ALA A 397 -17.10 8.51 -3.67
N LEU A 398 -16.99 7.71 -2.61
CA LEU A 398 -17.91 7.73 -1.46
C LEU A 398 -17.88 9.10 -0.77
N LEU A 399 -16.69 9.60 -0.44
CA LEU A 399 -16.51 10.90 0.20
C LEU A 399 -17.03 12.05 -0.68
N PHE A 400 -16.74 11.99 -1.98
CA PHE A 400 -17.24 12.98 -2.92
C PHE A 400 -18.77 12.94 -3.03
N GLY A 401 -19.36 11.74 -3.10
CA GLY A 401 -20.81 11.56 -3.11
C GLY A 401 -21.49 12.10 -1.84
N ARG A 402 -20.91 11.83 -0.66
CA ARG A 402 -21.35 12.42 0.63
C ARG A 402 -21.27 13.95 0.60
N TRP A 403 -20.17 14.50 0.09
CA TRP A 403 -19.95 15.94 -0.03
C TRP A 403 -20.96 16.62 -0.98
N LEU A 404 -21.26 15.99 -2.12
CA LEU A 404 -22.28 16.44 -3.10
C LEU A 404 -23.68 16.42 -2.49
N ARG A 405 -24.02 15.35 -1.75
CA ARG A 405 -25.33 15.22 -1.09
C ARG A 405 -25.58 16.35 -0.10
N ARG A 406 -24.60 16.68 0.75
CA ARG A 406 -24.73 17.78 1.72
C ARG A 406 -25.01 19.13 1.03
N ARG A 407 -24.67 19.28 -0.25
CA ARG A 407 -24.92 20.46 -1.09
C ARG A 407 -26.12 20.32 -2.02
N ARG A 408 -26.98 19.33 -1.79
CA ARG A 408 -28.20 19.06 -2.58
C ARG A 408 -27.96 18.79 -4.08
N ARG A 409 -26.73 18.41 -4.49
CA ARG A 409 -26.39 17.99 -5.86
C ARG A 409 -26.70 16.51 -6.05
N LEU A 410 -27.99 16.17 -5.97
CA LEU A 410 -28.47 14.79 -5.77
C LEU A 410 -28.12 13.84 -6.93
N ARG A 411 -28.33 14.25 -8.19
CA ARG A 411 -28.01 13.40 -9.35
C ARG A 411 -26.54 12.99 -9.35
N GLU A 412 -25.65 13.98 -9.24
CA GLU A 412 -24.21 13.75 -9.20
C GLU A 412 -23.80 12.93 -7.97
N ALA A 413 -24.41 13.17 -6.81
CA ALA A 413 -24.16 12.37 -5.61
C ALA A 413 -24.51 10.90 -5.84
N ARG A 414 -25.67 10.61 -6.45
CA ARG A 414 -26.09 9.23 -6.77
C ARG A 414 -25.12 8.55 -7.72
N ASP A 415 -24.63 9.25 -8.74
CA ASP A 415 -23.67 8.70 -9.70
C ASP A 415 -22.36 8.32 -9.01
N ARG A 416 -21.82 9.20 -8.16
CA ARG A 416 -20.57 8.94 -7.41
C ARG A 416 -20.74 7.84 -6.37
N LEU A 417 -21.84 7.82 -5.63
CA LEU A 417 -22.12 6.77 -4.66
C LEU A 417 -22.37 5.41 -5.33
N SER A 418 -22.99 5.38 -6.51
CA SER A 418 -23.17 4.15 -7.29
C SER A 418 -21.83 3.62 -7.81
N ALA A 419 -20.95 4.50 -8.31
CA ALA A 419 -19.60 4.13 -8.71
C ALA A 419 -18.76 3.62 -7.54
N ALA A 420 -18.88 4.24 -6.36
CA ALA A 420 -18.23 3.77 -5.13
C ALA A 420 -18.70 2.36 -4.74
N LEU A 421 -20.01 2.09 -4.81
CA LEU A 421 -20.57 0.77 -4.50
C LEU A 421 -20.01 -0.32 -5.42
N VAL A 422 -19.97 -0.06 -6.74
CA VAL A 422 -19.39 -1.00 -7.71
C VAL A 422 -17.91 -1.27 -7.38
N GLY A 423 -17.13 -0.23 -7.08
CA GLY A 423 -15.72 -0.39 -6.72
C GLY A 423 -15.51 -1.19 -5.43
N PHE A 424 -16.34 -0.97 -4.41
CA PHE A 424 -16.28 -1.76 -3.16
C PHE A 424 -16.72 -3.21 -3.37
N ASP A 425 -17.75 -3.47 -4.16
CA ASP A 425 -18.18 -4.83 -4.47
C ASP A 425 -17.11 -5.59 -5.28
N HIS A 426 -16.44 -4.93 -6.23
CA HIS A 426 -15.36 -5.54 -7.01
C HIS A 426 -14.13 -5.91 -6.17
N CYS A 427 -13.73 -5.06 -5.23
CA CYS A 427 -12.58 -5.33 -4.35
C CYS A 427 -12.93 -6.07 -3.05
N GLY A 428 -14.18 -6.52 -2.88
CA GLY A 428 -14.62 -7.29 -1.71
C GLY A 428 -14.72 -6.47 -0.43
N ALA A 429 -14.79 -5.15 -0.51
CA ALA A 429 -14.85 -4.25 0.66
C ALA A 429 -16.27 -4.16 1.25
N ARG A 430 -16.78 -5.26 1.80
CA ARG A 430 -18.22 -5.44 2.15
C ARG A 430 -18.75 -4.38 3.11
N VAL A 431 -17.99 -4.08 4.17
CA VAL A 431 -18.39 -3.07 5.17
C VAL A 431 -18.51 -1.68 4.56
N TRP A 432 -17.61 -1.32 3.64
CA TRP A 432 -17.67 -0.05 2.90
C TRP A 432 -18.82 -0.02 1.88
N ALA A 433 -19.10 -1.17 1.24
CA ALA A 433 -20.26 -1.33 0.38
C ALA A 433 -21.58 -1.15 1.16
N GLU A 434 -21.70 -1.72 2.36
CA GLU A 434 -22.86 -1.57 3.24
C GLU A 434 -23.07 -0.11 3.68
N GLN A 435 -21.99 0.57 4.09
CA GLN A 435 -22.04 2.01 4.35
C GLN A 435 -22.56 2.78 3.11
N THR A 436 -22.02 2.48 1.93
CA THR A 436 -22.41 3.15 0.68
C THR A 436 -23.87 2.88 0.32
N ARG A 437 -24.37 1.65 0.53
CA ARG A 437 -25.79 1.30 0.37
C ARG A 437 -26.67 2.07 1.36
N ALA A 438 -26.23 2.25 2.60
CA ALA A 438 -26.96 3.08 3.57
C ALA A 438 -27.04 4.55 3.11
N GLU A 439 -25.94 5.10 2.59
CA GLU A 439 -25.92 6.47 2.04
C GLU A 439 -26.81 6.62 0.79
N LEU A 440 -26.85 5.60 -0.09
CA LEU A 440 -27.75 5.55 -1.24
C LEU A 440 -29.23 5.40 -0.83
N ARG A 441 -29.53 4.64 0.23
CA ARG A 441 -30.89 4.54 0.79
C ARG A 441 -31.34 5.85 1.41
N ALA A 442 -30.47 6.52 2.18
CA ALA A 442 -30.74 7.85 2.71
C ALA A 442 -30.99 8.86 1.58
N HIS A 443 -30.21 8.78 0.50
CA HIS A 443 -30.47 9.57 -0.72
C HIS A 443 -31.82 9.24 -1.37
N GLY A 444 -32.21 7.97 -1.42
CA GLY A 444 -33.50 7.51 -1.94
C GLY A 444 -34.69 7.94 -1.07
N ALA A 445 -34.55 7.95 0.25
CA ALA A 445 -35.57 8.41 1.19
C ALA A 445 -35.81 9.93 1.07
N VAL A 446 -34.73 10.72 0.91
CA VAL A 446 -34.84 12.17 0.64
C VAL A 446 -35.44 12.45 -0.74
N SER A 447 -35.15 11.61 -1.74
CA SER A 447 -35.79 11.72 -3.07
C SER A 447 -37.26 11.28 -3.06
N ARG A 448 -37.66 10.36 -2.17
CA ARG A 448 -39.04 9.88 -2.02
C ARG A 448 -39.93 10.94 -1.33
N ALA A 449 -39.36 11.78 -0.47
CA ALA A 449 -40.04 12.98 0.06
C ALA A 449 -40.32 14.06 -1.02
N ALA A 450 -39.72 13.95 -2.21
CA ALA A 450 -39.99 14.81 -3.36
C ALA A 450 -40.90 14.16 -4.42
N ALA A 451 -41.58 13.04 -4.09
CA ALA A 451 -42.46 12.33 -5.01
C ALA A 451 -43.57 13.20 -5.66
N PRO A 452 -44.25 14.12 -4.94
CA PRO A 452 -45.27 14.97 -5.55
C PRO A 452 -44.71 15.91 -6.62
N ALA A 453 -43.51 16.47 -6.38
CA ALA A 453 -42.82 17.37 -7.32
C ALA A 453 -42.14 16.62 -8.48
N ALA A 454 -41.98 15.30 -8.39
CA ALA A 454 -41.37 14.52 -9.46
C ALA A 454 -42.37 14.23 -10.60
N LEU A 455 -43.64 13.97 -10.27
CA LEU A 455 -44.72 13.70 -11.23
C LEU A 455 -45.09 14.94 -12.06
N THR A 456 -44.98 16.14 -11.49
CA THR A 456 -45.25 17.41 -12.20
C THR A 456 -44.26 17.72 -13.33
N ARG A 457 -43.14 16.99 -13.42
CA ARG A 457 -42.16 17.11 -14.51
C ARG A 457 -42.49 16.23 -15.72
N LEU A 458 -43.50 15.38 -15.63
CA LEU A 458 -43.97 14.57 -16.75
C LEU A 458 -44.87 15.42 -17.66
N THR A 459 -44.77 15.18 -18.97
CA THR A 459 -45.78 15.69 -19.90
C THR A 459 -47.15 15.06 -19.59
N PRO A 460 -48.28 15.69 -19.99
CA PRO A 460 -49.62 15.14 -19.75
C PRO A 460 -49.78 13.69 -20.26
N GLN A 461 -49.18 13.37 -21.41
CA GLN A 461 -49.24 12.02 -21.97
C GLN A 461 -48.42 11.00 -21.17
N GLN A 462 -47.23 11.39 -20.70
CA GLN A 462 -46.40 10.55 -19.83
C GLN A 462 -47.06 10.30 -18.46
N LEU A 463 -47.71 11.33 -17.91
CA LEU A 463 -48.46 11.22 -16.66
C LEU A 463 -49.62 10.22 -16.79
N ARG A 464 -50.41 10.30 -17.86
CA ARG A 464 -51.48 9.32 -18.14
C ARG A 464 -50.96 7.88 -18.23
N ILE A 465 -49.82 7.68 -18.89
CA ILE A 465 -49.18 6.35 -18.97
C ILE A 465 -48.72 5.88 -17.60
N ALA A 466 -48.14 6.77 -16.78
CA ALA A 466 -47.69 6.44 -15.42
C ALA A 466 -48.85 6.01 -14.50
N HIS A 467 -50.00 6.70 -14.54
CA HIS A 467 -51.21 6.31 -13.79
C HIS A 467 -51.72 4.94 -14.21
N ARG A 468 -51.84 4.67 -15.52
CA ARG A 468 -52.26 3.35 -16.00
C ARG A 468 -51.30 2.23 -15.59
N VAL A 469 -50.01 2.52 -15.46
CA VAL A 469 -49.05 1.56 -14.91
C VAL A 469 -49.31 1.28 -13.43
N ALA A 470 -49.65 2.31 -12.66
CA ALA A 470 -50.03 2.18 -11.25
C ALA A 470 -51.32 1.37 -11.08
N ASP A 471 -52.28 1.53 -11.99
CA ASP A 471 -53.50 0.71 -12.06
C ASP A 471 -53.25 -0.76 -12.47
N GLY A 472 -52.00 -1.14 -12.73
CA GLY A 472 -51.62 -2.51 -13.12
C GLY A 472 -51.74 -2.82 -14.62
N ALA A 473 -52.14 -1.86 -15.47
CA ALA A 473 -52.42 -2.12 -16.88
C ALA A 473 -51.15 -2.44 -17.70
N THR A 474 -51.11 -3.60 -18.36
CA THR A 474 -50.02 -4.01 -19.25
C THR A 474 -49.80 -3.03 -20.41
N ASN A 475 -48.63 -3.06 -21.05
CA ASN A 475 -48.33 -2.17 -22.18
C ASN A 475 -49.33 -2.34 -23.33
N ARG A 476 -49.94 -3.53 -23.49
CA ARG A 476 -50.99 -3.80 -24.47
C ARG A 476 -52.30 -3.09 -24.11
N GLU A 477 -52.71 -3.13 -22.84
CA GLU A 477 -53.90 -2.44 -22.35
C GLU A 477 -53.73 -0.91 -22.36
N ILE A 478 -52.53 -0.42 -22.03
CA ILE A 478 -52.20 1.01 -22.14
C ILE A 478 -52.26 1.46 -23.61
N ALA A 479 -51.67 0.68 -24.52
CA ALA A 479 -51.69 0.95 -25.95
C ALA A 479 -53.13 1.02 -26.49
N GLN A 480 -53.98 0.06 -26.10
CA GLN A 480 -55.38 0.01 -26.50
C GLN A 480 -56.19 1.18 -25.92
N SER A 481 -56.01 1.51 -24.64
CA SER A 481 -56.74 2.61 -23.98
C SER A 481 -56.34 4.00 -24.47
N LEU A 482 -55.11 4.17 -24.97
CA LEU A 482 -54.60 5.44 -25.50
C LEU A 482 -54.61 5.51 -27.04
N ALA A 483 -55.13 4.49 -27.72
CA ALA A 483 -55.13 4.36 -29.18
C ALA A 483 -53.73 4.57 -29.82
N VAL A 484 -52.69 3.97 -29.22
CA VAL A 484 -51.30 4.00 -29.70
C VAL A 484 -50.71 2.60 -29.83
N SER A 485 -49.54 2.46 -30.44
CA SER A 485 -48.83 1.18 -30.50
C SER A 485 -48.16 0.83 -29.15
N THR A 486 -47.96 -0.45 -28.86
CA THR A 486 -47.16 -0.91 -27.69
C THR A 486 -45.73 -0.36 -27.72
N ARG A 487 -45.15 -0.23 -28.92
CA ARG A 487 -43.82 0.39 -29.13
C ARG A 487 -43.80 1.85 -28.68
N THR A 488 -44.89 2.58 -28.88
CA THR A 488 -45.06 3.96 -28.42
C THR A 488 -45.14 4.01 -26.89
N VAL A 489 -45.85 3.07 -26.26
CA VAL A 489 -45.91 2.94 -24.79
C VAL A 489 -44.52 2.65 -24.22
N ASP A 490 -43.76 1.72 -24.81
CA ASP A 490 -42.39 1.39 -24.38
C ASP A 490 -41.45 2.59 -24.50
N TYR A 491 -41.60 3.40 -25.54
CA TYR A 491 -40.86 4.65 -25.70
C TYR A 491 -41.19 5.65 -24.59
N HIS A 492 -42.48 5.88 -24.31
CA HIS A 492 -42.87 6.78 -23.23
C HIS A 492 -42.46 6.25 -21.85
N LEU A 493 -42.52 4.94 -21.59
CA LEU A 493 -42.07 4.36 -20.33
C LEU A 493 -40.57 4.52 -20.11
N ARG A 494 -39.75 4.35 -21.15
CA ARG A 494 -38.31 4.65 -21.06
C ARG A 494 -38.07 6.12 -20.69
N ASN A 495 -38.81 7.03 -21.31
CA ASN A 495 -38.71 8.46 -20.99
C ASN A 495 -39.22 8.77 -19.57
N VAL A 496 -40.32 8.15 -19.13
CA VAL A 496 -40.85 8.27 -17.77
C VAL A 496 -39.82 7.76 -16.74
N TYR A 497 -39.21 6.59 -16.98
CA TYR A 497 -38.16 6.05 -16.13
C TYR A 497 -36.95 6.99 -16.04
N SER A 498 -36.54 7.56 -17.18
CA SER A 498 -35.46 8.55 -17.23
C SER A 498 -35.80 9.85 -16.49
N VAL A 499 -37.00 10.40 -16.69
CA VAL A 499 -37.43 11.67 -16.08
C VAL A 499 -37.62 11.52 -14.56
N LEU A 500 -38.13 10.37 -14.10
CA LEU A 500 -38.39 10.11 -12.69
C LEU A 500 -37.23 9.43 -11.95
N GLY A 501 -36.24 8.89 -12.67
CA GLY A 501 -35.10 8.18 -12.08
C GLY A 501 -35.44 6.81 -11.48
N VAL A 502 -36.56 6.21 -11.90
CA VAL A 502 -36.99 4.86 -11.49
C VAL A 502 -36.44 3.80 -12.44
N ARG A 503 -36.17 2.60 -11.92
CA ARG A 503 -35.50 1.51 -12.66
C ARG A 503 -36.45 0.37 -13.03
N SER A 504 -37.68 0.38 -12.53
CA SER A 504 -38.65 -0.68 -12.79
C SER A 504 -40.08 -0.18 -12.82
N ARG A 505 -40.93 -0.99 -13.45
CA ARG A 505 -42.38 -0.78 -13.50
C ARG A 505 -43.01 -0.74 -12.10
N VAL A 506 -42.52 -1.58 -11.19
CA VAL A 506 -42.97 -1.64 -9.79
C VAL A 506 -42.56 -0.38 -9.04
N GLU A 507 -41.37 0.17 -9.31
CA GLU A 507 -40.94 1.45 -8.73
C GLU A 507 -41.78 2.62 -9.26
N LEU A 508 -42.17 2.61 -10.54
CA LEU A 508 -43.07 3.60 -11.12
C LEU A 508 -44.45 3.57 -10.45
N ALA A 509 -45.08 2.39 -10.33
CA ALA A 509 -46.39 2.24 -9.69
C ALA A 509 -46.39 2.77 -8.24
N ARG A 510 -45.39 2.37 -7.44
CA ARG A 510 -45.25 2.85 -6.05
C ARG A 510 -45.07 4.36 -5.94
N LEU A 511 -44.39 4.99 -6.90
CA LEU A 511 -44.15 6.44 -6.90
C LEU A 511 -45.45 7.21 -7.20
N VAL A 512 -46.26 6.72 -8.13
CA VAL A 512 -47.57 7.31 -8.47
C VAL A 512 -48.55 7.19 -7.31
N GLU A 513 -48.69 6.00 -6.71
CA GLU A 513 -49.55 5.78 -5.54
C GLU A 513 -49.16 6.67 -4.34
N GLN A 514 -47.86 6.93 -4.16
CA GLN A 514 -47.37 7.83 -3.12
C GLN A 514 -47.73 9.29 -3.42
N GLY A 515 -47.69 9.71 -4.69
CA GLY A 515 -48.12 11.06 -5.10
C GLY A 515 -49.61 11.30 -4.90
N GLU A 516 -50.45 10.30 -5.19
CA GLU A 516 -51.91 10.38 -5.02
C GLU A 516 -52.33 10.41 -3.55
N LYS A 517 -51.69 9.59 -2.69
CA LYS A 517 -51.96 9.58 -1.24
C LYS A 517 -51.60 10.92 -0.56
N THR A 518 -50.58 11.61 -1.05
CA THR A 518 -50.19 12.94 -0.55
C THR A 518 -51.11 14.06 -1.08
N ALA A 519 -51.69 13.91 -2.28
CA ALA A 519 -52.67 14.88 -2.81
C ALA A 519 -54.07 14.76 -2.18
N ALA A 520 -54.42 13.58 -1.66
CA ALA A 520 -55.71 13.32 -1.02
C ALA A 520 -55.79 13.74 0.47
N HIS A 521 -54.68 14.15 1.08
CA HIS A 521 -54.61 14.70 2.45
C HIS A 521 -53.71 15.95 2.43
N PRO A 522 -54.24 17.12 2.03
CA PRO A 522 -53.47 18.36 1.91
C PRO A 522 -52.95 18.90 3.25
#